data_AF-W7N074-F1
#
_entry.id   AF-W7N074-F1
#
_cell.length_a   1.000
_cell.length_b   1.000
_cell.length_c   1.000
_cell.angle_alpha   90.00
_cell.angle_beta   90.00
_cell.angle_gamma   90.00
#
_symmetry.space_group_name_H-M   'P 1'
#
loop_
_entity.id
_entity.type
_entity.pdbx_description
1 polymer ?
#
loop_
_entity_poly.entity_id
_entity_poly.type
_entity_poly.pdbx_seq_one_letter_code
_entity_poly.pdbx_strand_id
1 'polypeptide(L)'
;MATPNGRAPAPRAPQFTRRQDTSGPFVPSQSFQDSPPRIDEYPRGYPSLSAFLSGDREFTMFRSFTRLHARVLLHKQDELAELEQRLDQLDQKDSKVDSYRLLTNRHSSGDTERRGLLTEIERKLNEFNNLLESLLAHLERPEPDESQIKSVRNWVDGKRPVVYSETTFLNDRSDLKRARHTVEKGGLENLLASYSSWPCLRGIYEFLSLLDTSARSDDPKVKLIKASRLVAVSRALTTVLAVTTLVVPIGVLYSVQPVPMRLFIIAAFTCIFSSALCWLTSSRNYEIFSATAAYCAVMVVFVGSLP
;
A
#
# COMPACT_ATOMS: atom_id res chain seq x y z
N MET A 1 -30.59 -57.93 44.69
CA MET A 1 -29.78 -58.22 43.48
C MET A 1 -30.61 -57.78 42.28
N ALA A 2 -29.97 -57.11 41.30
CA ALA A 2 -30.53 -56.47 40.10
C ALA A 2 -30.96 -54.99 40.21
N THR A 3 -30.13 -54.13 39.65
CA THR A 3 -30.42 -52.78 39.15
C THR A 3 -31.27 -52.84 37.88
N PRO A 4 -31.95 -51.73 37.51
CA PRO A 4 -31.88 -51.33 36.11
C PRO A 4 -31.58 -49.82 35.93
N ASN A 5 -30.71 -49.59 34.96
CA ASN A 5 -30.29 -48.30 34.42
C ASN A 5 -31.47 -47.52 33.82
N GLY A 6 -31.67 -46.27 34.27
CA GLY A 6 -32.49 -45.28 33.57
C GLY A 6 -31.66 -44.05 33.22
N ARG A 7 -30.97 -44.08 32.08
CA ARG A 7 -30.17 -42.94 31.57
C ARG A 7 -31.11 -41.97 30.85
N ALA A 8 -31.08 -40.69 31.25
CA ALA A 8 -31.84 -39.60 30.63
C ALA A 8 -31.52 -39.44 29.12
N PRO A 9 -32.48 -39.03 28.27
CA PRO A 9 -32.21 -38.76 26.86
C PRO A 9 -31.39 -37.47 26.69
N ALA A 10 -30.36 -37.53 25.84
CA ALA A 10 -29.51 -36.41 25.49
C ALA A 10 -30.29 -35.29 24.75
N PRO A 11 -29.89 -34.01 24.88
CA PRO A 11 -30.55 -32.91 24.19
C PRO A 11 -30.39 -33.05 22.66
N ARG A 12 -31.50 -32.91 21.93
CA ARG A 12 -31.53 -32.92 20.47
C ARG A 12 -30.68 -31.77 19.92
N ALA A 13 -29.74 -32.11 19.05
CA ALA A 13 -29.00 -31.12 18.25
C ALA A 13 -29.98 -30.26 17.44
N PRO A 14 -29.69 -28.96 17.23
CA PRO A 14 -30.54 -28.10 16.43
C PRO A 14 -30.63 -28.65 15.00
N GLN A 15 -31.84 -29.02 14.60
CA GLN A 15 -32.12 -29.36 13.21
C GLN A 15 -32.01 -28.07 12.40
N PHE A 16 -30.93 -27.94 11.63
CA PHE A 16 -30.85 -26.95 10.57
C PHE A 16 -31.95 -27.25 9.56
N THR A 17 -33.06 -26.52 9.66
CA THR A 17 -34.04 -26.45 8.59
C THR A 17 -33.33 -25.89 7.37
N ARG A 18 -33.08 -26.77 6.39
CA ARG A 18 -32.54 -26.43 5.08
C ARG A 18 -33.38 -25.28 4.52
N ARG A 19 -32.82 -24.06 4.50
CA ARG A 19 -33.37 -22.99 3.67
C ARG A 19 -33.45 -23.56 2.25
N GLN A 20 -34.61 -23.46 1.62
CA GLN A 20 -34.72 -23.72 0.20
C GLN A 20 -33.77 -22.74 -0.49
N ASP A 21 -32.65 -23.27 -0.95
CA ASP A 21 -31.65 -22.52 -1.67
C ASP A 21 -32.32 -22.00 -2.95
N THR A 22 -32.45 -20.68 -3.07
CA THR A 22 -32.59 -20.02 -4.38
C THR A 22 -31.23 -20.06 -5.09
N SER A 23 -30.58 -21.21 -5.12
CA SER A 23 -29.37 -21.44 -5.89
C SER A 23 -29.82 -21.84 -7.30
N GLY A 24 -29.70 -20.90 -8.23
CA GLY A 24 -29.51 -21.30 -9.63
C GLY A 24 -28.37 -22.33 -9.71
N PRO A 25 -28.34 -23.18 -10.75
CA PRO A 25 -27.25 -24.13 -10.92
C PRO A 25 -25.92 -23.41 -10.77
N PHE A 26 -25.01 -23.98 -9.98
CA PHE A 26 -23.63 -23.52 -9.92
C PHE A 26 -23.08 -23.58 -11.35
N VAL A 27 -23.04 -22.44 -12.03
CA VAL A 27 -22.47 -22.34 -13.36
C VAL A 27 -21.03 -22.82 -13.20
N PRO A 28 -20.61 -23.91 -13.88
CA PRO A 28 -19.23 -24.37 -13.81
C PRO A 28 -18.34 -23.17 -14.04
N SER A 29 -17.55 -22.85 -13.03
CA SER A 29 -16.61 -21.74 -13.00
C SER A 29 -15.96 -21.61 -14.36
N GLN A 30 -16.18 -20.48 -15.03
CA GLN A 30 -15.38 -20.10 -16.19
C GLN A 30 -13.92 -20.40 -15.81
N SER A 31 -13.21 -21.12 -16.68
CA SER A 31 -11.78 -21.37 -16.51
C SER A 31 -11.11 -20.05 -16.13
N PHE A 32 -10.21 -20.08 -15.15
CA PHE A 32 -9.45 -18.90 -14.76
C PHE A 32 -8.93 -18.22 -16.03
N GLN A 33 -9.36 -16.97 -16.23
CA GLN A 33 -9.00 -16.23 -17.42
C GLN A 33 -7.56 -15.75 -17.20
N ASP A 34 -6.60 -16.54 -17.66
CA ASP A 34 -5.16 -16.35 -17.42
C ASP A 34 -4.62 -15.02 -18.00
N SER A 35 -5.41 -14.34 -18.83
CA SER A 35 -5.11 -13.02 -19.35
C SER A 35 -6.34 -12.11 -19.26
N PRO A 36 -6.30 -11.02 -18.47
CA PRO A 36 -7.33 -10.01 -18.53
C PRO A 36 -7.33 -9.34 -19.92
N PRO A 37 -8.50 -8.92 -20.43
CA PRO A 37 -8.61 -8.25 -21.72
C PRO A 37 -7.74 -6.99 -21.77
N ARG A 38 -7.19 -6.70 -22.94
CA ARG A 38 -6.27 -5.57 -23.14
C ARG A 38 -7.00 -4.24 -22.90
N ILE A 39 -6.25 -3.20 -22.55
CA ILE A 39 -6.82 -1.87 -22.26
C ILE A 39 -7.55 -1.30 -23.49
N ASP A 40 -7.13 -1.71 -24.69
CA ASP A 40 -7.65 -1.25 -25.97
C ASP A 40 -8.94 -1.96 -26.40
N GLU A 41 -9.28 -3.08 -25.78
CA GLU A 41 -10.53 -3.81 -26.03
C GLU A 41 -11.73 -3.17 -25.33
N TYR A 42 -11.49 -2.31 -24.33
CA TYR A 42 -12.54 -1.64 -23.59
C TYR A 42 -13.14 -0.48 -24.39
N PRO A 43 -14.47 -0.29 -24.33
CA PRO A 43 -15.13 0.82 -25.01
C PRO A 43 -14.66 2.17 -24.45
N ARG A 44 -14.71 3.19 -25.31
CA ARG A 44 -14.33 4.57 -24.96
C ARG A 44 -15.19 5.10 -23.81
N GLY A 45 -14.57 5.83 -22.90
CA GLY A 45 -15.21 6.36 -21.68
C GLY A 45 -14.51 5.90 -20.41
N TYR A 46 -15.28 5.86 -19.32
CA TYR A 46 -14.85 5.28 -18.04
C TYR A 46 -14.38 3.81 -18.14
N PRO A 47 -14.92 2.94 -19.02
CA PRO A 47 -14.41 1.58 -19.14
C PRO A 47 -12.93 1.54 -19.54
N SER A 48 -12.52 2.27 -20.58
CA SER A 48 -11.11 2.37 -20.98
C SER A 48 -10.24 3.09 -19.94
N LEU A 49 -10.73 4.17 -19.31
CA LEU A 49 -9.99 4.89 -18.26
C LEU A 49 -9.74 4.01 -17.02
N SER A 50 -10.76 3.30 -16.54
CA SER A 50 -10.64 2.40 -15.38
C SER A 50 -9.75 1.19 -15.69
N ALA A 51 -9.81 0.64 -16.91
CA ALA A 51 -8.88 -0.40 -17.37
C ALA A 51 -7.42 0.08 -17.37
N PHE A 52 -7.18 1.34 -17.75
CA PHE A 52 -5.84 1.92 -17.71
C PHE A 52 -5.36 2.18 -16.27
N LEU A 53 -6.18 2.82 -15.42
CA LEU A 53 -5.82 3.11 -14.02
C LEU A 53 -5.61 1.84 -13.18
N SER A 54 -6.31 0.75 -13.50
CA SER A 54 -6.12 -0.57 -12.88
C SER A 54 -5.00 -1.39 -13.54
N GLY A 55 -4.48 -0.93 -14.69
CA GLY A 55 -3.42 -1.57 -15.44
C GLY A 55 -2.09 -1.60 -14.68
N ASP A 56 -1.81 -0.57 -13.89
CA ASP A 56 -0.64 -0.47 -13.00
C ASP A 56 -1.07 0.10 -11.64
N ARG A 57 -0.54 -0.48 -10.57
CA ARG A 57 -0.75 -0.01 -9.19
C ARG A 57 -0.20 1.40 -8.99
N GLU A 58 0.86 1.78 -9.72
CA GLU A 58 1.42 3.12 -9.69
C GLU A 58 0.48 4.15 -10.35
N PHE A 59 -0.42 3.72 -11.25
CA PHE A 59 -1.39 4.57 -11.93
C PHE A 59 -2.76 4.58 -11.24
N THR A 60 -3.01 3.67 -10.29
CA THR A 60 -4.23 3.64 -9.50
C THR A 60 -4.25 4.80 -8.50
N MET A 61 -4.67 5.98 -8.98
CA MET A 61 -4.80 7.21 -8.22
C MET A 61 -6.23 7.72 -8.27
N PHE A 62 -6.72 8.21 -7.14
CA PHE A 62 -8.05 8.81 -7.02
C PHE A 62 -7.98 10.02 -6.10
N ARG A 63 -8.97 10.91 -6.23
CA ARG A 63 -9.12 12.03 -5.31
C ARG A 63 -9.52 11.54 -3.92
N SER A 64 -8.91 12.06 -2.87
CA SER A 64 -9.33 11.82 -1.48
C SER A 64 -10.43 12.76 -1.02
N PHE A 65 -10.66 13.88 -1.73
CA PHE A 65 -11.67 14.87 -1.38
C PHE A 65 -11.56 15.33 0.08
N THR A 66 -10.34 15.58 0.55
CA THR A 66 -10.03 15.85 1.96
C THR A 66 -10.87 17.00 2.51
N ARG A 67 -11.02 18.08 1.73
CA ARG A 67 -11.83 19.25 2.10
C ARG A 67 -13.32 18.91 2.27
N LEU A 68 -13.87 18.03 1.42
CA LEU A 68 -15.28 17.63 1.50
C LEU A 68 -15.51 16.71 2.69
N HIS A 69 -14.61 15.75 2.93
CA HIS A 69 -14.64 14.90 4.13
C HIS A 69 -14.62 15.76 5.41
N ALA A 70 -13.70 16.72 5.51
CA ALA A 70 -13.63 17.63 6.65
C ALA A 70 -14.95 18.41 6.84
N ARG A 71 -15.55 18.91 5.75
CA ARG A 71 -16.83 19.64 5.83
C ARG A 71 -17.97 18.75 6.34
N VAL A 72 -18.06 17.50 5.88
CA VAL A 72 -19.08 16.57 6.35
C VAL A 72 -18.85 16.19 7.81
N LEU A 73 -17.60 15.95 8.20
CA LEU A 73 -17.24 15.64 9.59
C LEU A 73 -17.58 16.79 10.54
N LEU A 74 -17.28 18.03 10.17
CA LEU A 74 -17.63 19.21 10.96
C LEU A 74 -19.15 19.33 11.15
N HIS A 75 -19.93 19.06 10.11
CA HIS A 75 -21.39 19.06 10.22
C HIS A 75 -21.90 17.94 11.14
N LYS A 76 -21.32 16.74 11.05
CA LYS A 76 -21.65 15.61 11.93
C LYS A 76 -21.27 15.86 13.39
N GLN A 77 -20.15 16.55 13.61
CA GLN A 77 -19.69 16.94 14.94
C GLN A 77 -20.66 17.93 15.60
N ASP A 78 -21.17 18.89 14.83
CA ASP A 78 -22.19 19.84 15.29
C ASP A 78 -23.52 19.12 15.63
N GLU A 79 -24.00 18.23 14.75
CA GLU A 79 -25.18 17.39 15.04
C GLU A 79 -25.01 16.58 16.34
N LEU A 80 -23.83 16.01 16.59
CA LEU A 80 -23.54 15.27 17.81
C LEU A 80 -23.49 16.18 19.04
N ALA A 81 -22.93 17.38 18.92
CA ALA A 81 -22.87 18.35 20.00
C ALA A 81 -24.28 18.82 20.42
N GLU A 82 -25.20 19.01 19.46
CA GLU A 82 -26.61 19.31 19.78
C GLU A 82 -27.29 18.17 20.54
N LEU A 83 -27.05 16.91 20.14
CA LEU A 83 -27.59 15.74 20.82
C LEU A 83 -27.01 15.56 22.22
N GLU A 84 -25.70 15.78 22.38
CA GLU A 84 -25.00 15.77 23.67
C GLU A 84 -25.58 16.84 24.60
N GLN A 85 -25.72 18.07 24.13
CA GLN A 85 -26.33 19.16 24.90
C GLN A 85 -27.76 18.82 25.32
N ARG A 86 -28.54 18.18 24.45
CA ARG A 86 -29.91 17.76 24.77
C ARG A 86 -29.94 16.65 25.81
N LEU A 87 -28.99 15.72 25.76
CA LEU A 87 -28.83 14.67 26.76
C LEU A 87 -28.45 15.27 28.12
N ASP A 88 -27.49 16.20 28.15
CA ASP A 88 -27.09 16.92 29.36
C ASP A 88 -28.25 17.70 29.99
N GLN A 89 -29.11 18.30 29.17
CA GLN A 89 -30.31 18.99 29.66
C GLN A 89 -31.31 18.02 30.29
N LEU A 90 -31.48 16.81 29.74
CA LEU A 90 -32.31 15.77 30.34
C LEU A 90 -31.70 15.30 31.66
N ASP A 91 -30.39 15.04 31.69
CA ASP A 91 -29.69 14.64 32.91
C ASP A 91 -29.79 15.72 34.00
N GLN A 92 -29.68 17.01 33.64
CA GLN A 92 -29.83 18.09 34.59
C GLN A 92 -31.29 18.23 35.10
N LYS A 93 -32.30 17.98 34.28
CA LYS A 93 -33.71 17.96 34.70
C LYS A 93 -33.98 16.79 35.64
N ASP A 94 -33.53 15.59 35.28
CA ASP A 94 -33.67 14.39 36.12
C ASP A 94 -32.91 14.56 37.44
N SER A 95 -31.74 15.22 37.45
CA SER A 95 -31.02 15.51 38.70
C SER A 95 -31.85 16.30 39.72
N LYS A 96 -32.72 17.21 39.23
CA LYS A 96 -33.55 18.10 40.06
C LYS A 96 -34.89 17.47 40.44
N VAL A 97 -35.46 16.63 39.57
CA VAL A 97 -36.81 16.06 39.73
C VAL A 97 -36.77 14.67 40.35
N ASP A 98 -35.91 13.78 39.84
CA ASP A 98 -35.86 12.37 40.22
C ASP A 98 -34.44 11.81 39.99
N SER A 99 -33.54 12.07 40.95
CA SER A 99 -32.13 11.70 40.82
C SER A 99 -31.91 10.19 40.67
N TYR A 100 -32.86 9.35 41.08
CA TYR A 100 -32.78 7.90 40.97
C TYR A 100 -32.66 7.42 39.51
N ARG A 101 -33.21 8.18 38.55
CA ARG A 101 -33.11 7.88 37.11
C ARG A 101 -31.68 7.91 36.58
N LEU A 102 -30.80 8.70 37.18
CA LEU A 102 -29.39 8.77 36.81
C LEU A 102 -28.56 7.61 37.39
N LEU A 103 -29.06 6.97 38.44
CA LEU A 103 -28.35 5.91 39.17
C LEU A 103 -28.63 4.50 38.63
N THR A 104 -29.64 4.34 37.76
CA THR A 104 -30.03 3.03 37.25
C THR A 104 -30.27 3.05 35.75
N ASN A 105 -29.69 2.08 35.05
CA ASN A 105 -29.98 1.79 33.64
C ASN A 105 -31.16 0.81 33.50
N ARG A 106 -31.87 0.49 34.60
CA ARG A 106 -33.02 -0.42 34.58
C ARG A 106 -34.25 0.34 34.10
N HIS A 107 -35.10 -0.36 33.34
CA HIS A 107 -36.28 0.24 32.71
C HIS A 107 -37.24 0.84 33.75
N SER A 108 -37.17 2.16 33.89
CA SER A 108 -38.16 2.96 34.61
C SER A 108 -39.26 3.36 33.62
N SER A 109 -40.52 3.24 34.04
CA SER A 109 -41.68 3.63 33.24
C SER A 109 -41.67 5.15 33.02
N GLY A 110 -40.99 5.61 31.96
CA GLY A 110 -40.77 7.04 31.66
C GLY A 110 -39.47 7.36 30.89
N ASP A 111 -38.56 6.39 30.74
CA ASP A 111 -37.22 6.59 30.16
C ASP A 111 -37.15 6.47 28.61
N THR A 112 -38.28 6.62 27.92
CA THR A 112 -38.35 6.41 26.46
C THR A 112 -37.65 7.51 25.66
N GLU A 113 -37.68 8.76 26.14
CA GLU A 113 -37.05 9.89 25.45
C GLU A 113 -35.51 9.82 25.53
N ARG A 114 -34.96 9.60 26.73
CA ARG A 114 -33.51 9.41 26.95
C ARG A 114 -32.95 8.26 26.12
N ARG A 115 -33.64 7.11 26.13
CA ARG A 115 -33.21 5.93 25.35
C ARG A 115 -33.28 6.18 23.86
N GLY A 116 -34.33 6.84 23.38
CA GLY A 116 -34.41 7.26 21.97
C GLY A 116 -33.24 8.16 21.57
N LEU A 117 -32.89 9.13 22.43
CA LEU A 117 -31.77 10.03 22.21
C LEU A 117 -30.42 9.28 22.21
N LEU A 118 -30.20 8.37 23.16
CA LEU A 118 -28.98 7.55 23.21
C LEU A 118 -28.85 6.62 22.01
N THR A 119 -29.94 6.02 21.52
CA THR A 119 -29.93 5.22 20.28
C THR A 119 -29.62 6.09 19.06
N GLU A 120 -30.13 7.32 19.00
CA GLU A 120 -29.79 8.25 17.94
C GLU A 120 -28.32 8.68 17.99
N ILE A 121 -27.80 8.99 19.18
CA ILE A 121 -26.38 9.31 19.40
C ILE A 121 -25.52 8.14 18.96
N GLU A 122 -25.81 6.91 19.38
CA GLU A 122 -25.06 5.71 18.99
C GLU A 122 -24.97 5.58 17.46
N ARG A 123 -26.11 5.75 16.76
CA ARG A 123 -26.14 5.70 15.29
C ARG A 123 -25.28 6.79 14.66
N LYS A 124 -25.45 8.05 15.09
CA LYS A 124 -24.70 9.21 14.54
C LYS A 124 -23.21 9.13 14.85
N LEU A 125 -22.85 8.64 16.03
CA LEU A 125 -21.47 8.45 16.46
C LEU A 125 -20.77 7.37 15.63
N ASN A 126 -21.46 6.28 15.32
CA ASN A 126 -20.96 5.26 14.40
C ASN A 126 -20.77 5.80 12.97
N GLU A 127 -21.72 6.59 12.45
CA GLU A 127 -21.57 7.27 11.15
C GLU A 127 -20.36 8.20 11.14
N PHE A 128 -20.17 9.01 12.19
CA PHE A 128 -19.04 9.92 12.34
C PHE A 128 -17.71 9.16 12.39
N ASN A 129 -17.62 8.12 13.23
CA ASN A 129 -16.40 7.31 13.38
C ASN A 129 -15.98 6.64 12.07
N ASN A 130 -16.93 6.07 11.32
CA ASN A 130 -16.66 5.46 10.02
C ASN A 130 -16.10 6.49 9.01
N LEU A 131 -16.67 7.69 8.99
CA LEU A 131 -16.18 8.77 8.12
C LEU A 131 -14.80 9.28 8.54
N LEU A 132 -14.56 9.38 9.85
CA LEU A 132 -13.28 9.82 10.40
C LEU A 132 -12.18 8.80 10.09
N GLU A 133 -12.44 7.52 10.30
CA GLU A 133 -11.51 6.43 9.96
C GLU A 133 -11.20 6.45 8.46
N SER A 134 -12.21 6.62 7.60
CA SER A 134 -12.00 6.76 6.15
C SER A 134 -11.09 7.93 5.82
N LEU A 135 -11.30 9.11 6.44
CA LEU A 135 -10.46 10.28 6.22
C LEU A 135 -9.01 10.03 6.69
N LEU A 136 -8.82 9.52 7.90
CA LEU A 136 -7.50 9.21 8.44
C LEU A 136 -6.76 8.20 7.56
N ALA A 137 -7.45 7.15 7.11
CA ALA A 137 -6.91 6.17 6.17
C ALA A 137 -6.55 6.77 4.81
N HIS A 138 -7.16 7.88 4.39
CA HIS A 138 -6.76 8.62 3.18
C HIS A 138 -5.55 9.53 3.42
N LEU A 139 -5.42 10.11 4.62
CA LEU A 139 -4.27 10.95 4.99
C LEU A 139 -2.98 10.12 5.14
N GLU A 140 -3.09 8.88 5.60
CA GLU A 140 -1.95 7.95 5.68
C GLU A 140 -1.45 7.46 4.32
N ARG A 141 -2.24 7.62 3.25
CA ARG A 141 -1.84 7.17 1.92
C ARG A 141 -0.76 8.09 1.34
N PRO A 142 0.28 7.51 0.71
CA PRO A 142 1.30 8.32 0.07
C PRO A 142 0.70 9.11 -1.11
N GLU A 143 1.30 10.25 -1.38
CA GLU A 143 1.01 11.03 -2.57
C GLU A 143 1.64 10.38 -3.82
N PRO A 144 0.98 10.46 -4.98
CA PRO A 144 1.57 10.01 -6.22
C PRO A 144 2.78 10.86 -6.61
N ASP A 145 3.72 10.20 -7.28
CA ASP A 145 4.89 10.89 -7.83
C ASP A 145 4.50 11.70 -9.07
N GLU A 146 5.18 12.83 -9.31
CA GLU A 146 4.91 13.72 -10.44
C GLU A 146 5.06 13.02 -11.78
N SER A 147 6.03 12.11 -11.89
CA SER A 147 6.25 11.33 -13.11
C SER A 147 5.05 10.44 -13.46
N GLN A 148 4.35 9.93 -12.45
CA GLN A 148 3.20 9.04 -12.58
C GLN A 148 1.98 9.83 -13.01
N ILE A 149 1.72 10.96 -12.37
CA ILE A 149 0.64 11.88 -12.74
C ILE A 149 0.83 12.34 -14.18
N LYS A 150 2.06 12.71 -14.57
CA LYS A 150 2.38 13.11 -15.95
C LYS A 150 2.13 11.99 -16.94
N SER A 151 2.49 10.75 -16.60
CA SER A 151 2.26 9.58 -17.46
C SER A 151 0.77 9.34 -17.69
N VAL A 152 -0.04 9.39 -16.62
CA VAL A 152 -1.50 9.28 -16.73
C VAL A 152 -2.09 10.44 -17.52
N ARG A 153 -1.64 11.68 -17.26
CA ARG A 153 -2.10 12.87 -17.98
C ARG A 153 -1.79 12.79 -19.48
N ASN A 154 -0.57 12.41 -19.84
CA ASN A 154 -0.17 12.22 -21.25
C ASN A 154 -1.05 11.18 -21.95
N TRP A 155 -1.38 10.08 -21.25
CA TRP A 155 -2.26 9.06 -21.80
C TRP A 155 -3.69 9.57 -21.98
N VAL A 156 -4.25 10.24 -20.97
CA VAL A 156 -5.59 10.84 -21.02
C VAL A 156 -5.68 11.90 -22.12
N ASP A 157 -4.66 12.76 -22.28
CA ASP A 157 -4.63 13.79 -23.32
C ASP A 157 -4.49 13.21 -24.73
N GLY A 158 -3.78 12.08 -24.85
CA GLY A 158 -3.59 11.36 -26.10
C GLY A 158 -4.83 10.57 -26.54
N LYS A 159 -5.37 9.72 -25.66
CA LYS A 159 -6.52 8.84 -25.98
C LYS A 159 -7.87 9.54 -25.83
N ARG A 160 -7.93 10.62 -25.04
CA ARG A 160 -9.14 11.40 -24.71
C ARG A 160 -10.33 10.49 -24.40
N PRO A 161 -10.22 9.62 -23.38
CA PRO A 161 -11.26 8.64 -23.07
C PRO A 161 -12.52 9.30 -22.51
N VAL A 162 -12.38 10.40 -21.77
CA VAL A 162 -13.46 11.14 -21.08
C VAL A 162 -13.40 12.64 -21.43
N VAL A 163 -14.43 13.40 -21.06
CA VAL A 163 -14.53 14.85 -21.32
C VAL A 163 -13.51 15.61 -20.48
N TYR A 164 -12.97 16.71 -20.99
CA TYR A 164 -11.94 17.52 -20.31
C TYR A 164 -12.39 18.04 -18.92
N SER A 165 -13.67 18.38 -18.74
CA SER A 165 -14.22 18.75 -17.43
C SER A 165 -14.05 17.65 -16.39
N GLU A 166 -14.09 16.39 -16.82
CA GLU A 166 -13.92 15.21 -15.96
C GLU A 166 -12.46 14.82 -15.74
N THR A 167 -11.49 15.43 -16.47
CA THR A 167 -10.05 15.17 -16.28
C THR A 167 -9.38 16.20 -15.38
N THR A 168 -10.11 17.27 -14.99
CA THR A 168 -9.59 18.39 -14.19
C THR A 168 -9.05 17.92 -12.82
N PHE A 169 -9.50 16.77 -12.32
CA PHE A 169 -8.97 16.20 -11.08
C PHE A 169 -7.48 15.86 -11.12
N LEU A 170 -6.91 15.61 -12.30
CA LEU A 170 -5.48 15.33 -12.45
C LEU A 170 -4.60 16.56 -12.24
N ASN A 171 -5.18 17.76 -12.12
CA ASN A 171 -4.43 19.01 -11.94
C ASN A 171 -4.04 19.26 -10.48
N ASP A 172 -4.77 18.71 -9.52
CA ASP A 172 -4.51 18.90 -8.09
C ASP A 172 -3.76 17.70 -7.52
N ARG A 173 -2.44 17.81 -7.43
CA ARG A 173 -1.58 16.76 -6.87
C ARG A 173 -1.90 16.45 -5.40
N SER A 174 -2.25 17.48 -4.63
CA SER A 174 -2.44 17.37 -3.17
C SER A 174 -3.68 16.56 -2.79
N ASP A 175 -4.70 16.59 -3.65
CA ASP A 175 -5.95 15.86 -3.48
C ASP A 175 -5.87 14.43 -4.04
N LEU A 176 -4.84 14.10 -4.83
CA LEU A 176 -4.64 12.75 -5.36
C LEU A 176 -3.95 11.85 -4.32
N LYS A 177 -4.55 10.69 -4.08
CA LYS A 177 -3.97 9.62 -3.27
C LYS A 177 -3.90 8.33 -4.08
N ARG A 178 -2.83 7.57 -3.85
CA ARG A 178 -2.59 6.29 -4.51
C ARG A 178 -2.80 5.12 -3.55
N ALA A 179 -2.92 3.92 -4.10
CA ALA A 179 -3.00 2.70 -3.31
C ALA A 179 -1.75 2.55 -2.40
N ARG A 180 -1.95 2.09 -1.16
CA ARG A 180 -0.88 1.87 -0.18
C ARG A 180 0.12 0.86 -0.76
N HIS A 181 1.40 1.23 -0.69
CA HIS A 181 2.50 0.42 -1.20
C HIS A 181 2.73 -0.76 -0.24
N THR A 182 2.63 -2.00 -0.70
CA THR A 182 2.93 -3.21 0.11
C THR A 182 4.33 -3.77 -0.16
N VAL A 183 5.01 -3.29 -1.20
CA VAL A 183 6.34 -3.78 -1.60
C VAL A 183 7.34 -2.67 -1.35
N GLU A 184 8.23 -2.76 -0.37
CA GLU A 184 9.28 -1.73 -0.22
C GLU A 184 10.01 -1.54 -1.57
N LYS A 185 9.96 -0.33 -2.14
CA LYS A 185 10.76 -0.01 -3.33
C LYS A 185 12.21 -0.25 -2.93
N GLY A 186 12.91 -1.12 -3.67
CA GLY A 186 14.32 -1.39 -3.38
C GLY A 186 15.14 -0.10 -3.48
N GLY A 187 16.27 0.00 -2.77
CA GLY A 187 17.16 1.18 -2.85
C GLY A 187 17.53 1.52 -4.29
N LEU A 188 17.75 0.48 -5.11
CA LEU A 188 18.01 0.58 -6.54
C LEU A 188 16.89 1.26 -7.34
N GLU A 189 15.62 1.01 -7.01
CA GLU A 189 14.47 1.63 -7.70
C GLU A 189 14.36 3.12 -7.38
N ASN A 190 14.63 3.51 -6.13
CA ASN A 190 14.67 4.91 -5.73
C ASN A 190 15.84 5.65 -6.38
N LEU A 191 17.00 4.99 -6.54
CA LEU A 191 18.12 5.57 -7.27
C LEU A 191 17.82 5.75 -8.76
N LEU A 192 17.24 4.74 -9.42
CA LEU A 192 16.86 4.85 -10.82
C LEU A 192 15.83 5.98 -11.03
N ALA A 193 14.87 6.14 -10.11
CA ALA A 193 13.91 7.24 -10.15
C ALA A 193 14.58 8.61 -9.91
N SER A 194 15.40 8.72 -8.87
CA SER A 194 16.06 9.98 -8.50
C SER A 194 17.12 10.43 -9.50
N TYR A 195 17.68 9.50 -10.27
CA TYR A 195 18.86 9.73 -11.11
C TYR A 195 18.66 9.34 -12.57
N SER A 196 17.40 9.31 -13.01
CA SER A 196 17.01 9.12 -14.41
C SER A 196 17.66 10.12 -15.39
N SER A 197 18.19 11.25 -14.91
CA SER A 197 18.89 12.25 -15.73
C SER A 197 20.35 11.91 -16.04
N TRP A 198 20.95 10.92 -15.37
CA TRP A 198 22.34 10.54 -15.61
C TRP A 198 22.50 9.65 -16.84
N PRO A 199 23.46 9.93 -17.74
CA PRO A 199 23.60 9.22 -19.02
C PRO A 199 23.86 7.72 -18.86
N CYS A 200 24.62 7.30 -17.85
CA CYS A 200 24.89 5.87 -17.58
C CYS A 200 23.65 5.11 -17.09
N LEU A 201 22.85 5.71 -16.22
CA LEU A 201 21.66 5.08 -15.66
C LEU A 201 20.47 5.12 -16.63
N ARG A 202 20.44 6.10 -17.53
CA ARG A 202 19.45 6.15 -18.61
C ARG A 202 19.53 4.92 -19.51
N GLY A 203 20.75 4.50 -19.88
CA GLY A 203 20.94 3.27 -20.68
C GLY A 203 20.48 2.01 -19.95
N ILE A 204 20.68 1.94 -18.63
CA ILE A 204 20.19 0.83 -17.80
C ILE A 204 18.67 0.86 -17.70
N TYR A 205 18.06 2.01 -17.42
CA TYR A 205 16.60 2.16 -17.39
C TYR A 205 15.96 1.81 -18.73
N GLU A 206 16.55 2.27 -19.83
CA GLU A 206 16.07 2.01 -21.18
C GLU A 206 16.22 0.54 -21.55
N PHE A 207 17.36 -0.09 -21.22
CA PHE A 207 17.56 -1.53 -21.36
C PHE A 207 16.58 -2.35 -20.51
N LEU A 208 16.37 -1.97 -19.25
CA LEU A 208 15.36 -2.58 -18.37
C LEU A 208 13.95 -2.44 -18.96
N SER A 209 13.63 -1.27 -19.52
CA SER A 209 12.34 -1.01 -20.16
C SER A 209 12.16 -1.78 -21.47
N LEU A 210 13.23 -2.05 -22.21
CA LEU A 210 13.22 -2.85 -23.44
C LEU A 210 13.01 -4.34 -23.14
N LEU A 211 13.56 -4.84 -22.03
CA LEU A 211 13.34 -6.21 -21.56
C LEU A 211 11.92 -6.46 -21.03
N ASP A 212 11.14 -5.39 -20.78
CA ASP A 212 9.85 -5.47 -20.11
C ASP A 212 8.73 -4.75 -20.88
N THR A 213 8.51 -5.17 -22.13
CA THR A 213 7.30 -4.76 -22.86
C THR A 213 6.13 -5.63 -22.40
N SER A 214 5.24 -5.08 -21.58
CA SER A 214 3.99 -5.75 -21.21
C SER A 214 3.01 -5.73 -22.39
N ALA A 215 2.53 -6.90 -22.82
CA ALA A 215 1.55 -7.06 -23.91
C ALA A 215 0.11 -6.63 -23.53
N ARG A 216 -0.05 -5.62 -22.65
CA ARG A 216 -1.35 -5.18 -22.10
C ARG A 216 -2.02 -4.07 -22.92
N SER A 217 -1.29 -3.43 -23.81
CA SER A 217 -1.79 -2.45 -24.78
C SER A 217 -1.06 -2.65 -26.12
N ASP A 218 -1.78 -2.49 -27.23
CA ASP A 218 -1.21 -2.48 -28.59
C ASP A 218 -0.73 -1.09 -29.01
N ASP A 219 -1.07 -0.05 -28.23
CA ASP A 219 -0.65 1.32 -28.53
C ASP A 219 0.86 1.51 -28.24
N PRO A 220 1.68 1.87 -29.25
CA PRO A 220 3.13 2.03 -29.08
C PRO A 220 3.49 3.20 -28.14
N LYS A 221 2.52 4.06 -27.82
CA LYS A 221 2.67 5.20 -26.91
C LYS A 221 2.44 4.83 -25.44
N VAL A 222 1.96 3.63 -25.14
CA VAL A 222 1.54 3.22 -23.80
C VAL A 222 2.39 2.05 -23.32
N LYS A 223 3.51 2.36 -22.67
CA LYS A 223 4.37 1.35 -22.04
C LYS A 223 3.95 1.17 -20.58
N LEU A 224 3.12 0.16 -20.31
CA LEU A 224 2.85 -0.27 -18.93
C LEU A 224 3.95 -1.26 -18.52
N ILE A 225 4.67 -0.95 -17.44
CA ILE A 225 5.78 -1.77 -16.94
C ILE A 225 5.22 -2.78 -15.94
N LYS A 226 5.65 -4.05 -16.00
CA LYS A 226 5.23 -5.04 -15.00
C LYS A 226 6.09 -4.87 -13.75
N ALA A 227 5.51 -4.27 -12.71
CA ALA A 227 6.18 -4.05 -11.42
C ALA A 227 6.87 -5.32 -10.85
N SER A 228 6.30 -6.52 -11.06
CA SER A 228 6.91 -7.77 -10.57
C SER A 228 8.24 -8.14 -11.24
N ARG A 229 8.38 -7.84 -12.54
CA ARG A 229 9.61 -8.10 -13.29
C ARG A 229 10.65 -7.04 -12.99
N LEU A 230 10.24 -5.78 -12.86
CA LEU A 230 11.13 -4.70 -12.42
C LEU A 230 11.78 -5.02 -11.06
N VAL A 231 10.98 -5.49 -10.09
CA VAL A 231 11.47 -5.89 -8.77
C VAL A 231 12.40 -7.12 -8.85
N ALA A 232 12.09 -8.08 -9.71
CA ALA A 232 12.96 -9.26 -9.89
C ALA A 232 14.30 -8.90 -10.54
N VAL A 233 14.29 -8.05 -11.57
CA VAL A 233 15.49 -7.61 -12.26
C VAL A 233 16.30 -6.64 -11.41
N SER A 234 15.66 -5.75 -10.65
CA SER A 234 16.35 -4.85 -9.71
C SER A 234 17.10 -5.68 -8.66
N ARG A 235 16.44 -6.70 -8.08
CA ARG A 235 17.07 -7.65 -7.15
C ARG A 235 18.21 -8.43 -7.81
N ALA A 236 18.02 -8.95 -9.03
CA ALA A 236 19.07 -9.66 -9.74
C ALA A 236 20.30 -8.75 -9.97
N LEU A 237 20.11 -7.51 -10.42
CA LEU A 237 21.19 -6.55 -10.62
C LEU A 237 21.92 -6.22 -9.31
N THR A 238 21.18 -6.01 -8.22
CA THR A 238 21.78 -5.82 -6.89
C THR A 238 22.63 -7.02 -6.48
N THR A 239 22.16 -8.25 -6.71
CA THR A 239 22.94 -9.46 -6.38
C THR A 239 24.21 -9.58 -7.24
N VAL A 240 24.13 -9.28 -8.54
CA VAL A 240 25.29 -9.32 -9.45
C VAL A 240 26.32 -8.28 -9.05
N LEU A 241 25.89 -7.05 -8.75
CA LEU A 241 26.79 -5.98 -8.29
C LEU A 241 27.44 -6.35 -6.95
N ALA A 242 26.69 -6.87 -6.00
CA ALA A 242 27.23 -7.32 -4.71
C ALA A 242 28.32 -8.39 -4.88
N VAL A 243 28.06 -9.42 -5.69
CA VAL A 243 29.05 -10.48 -5.99
C VAL A 243 30.27 -9.91 -6.70
N THR A 244 30.08 -9.03 -7.68
CA THR A 244 31.18 -8.41 -8.44
C THR A 244 32.07 -7.59 -7.51
N THR A 245 31.49 -6.80 -6.62
CA THR A 245 32.23 -6.01 -5.64
C THR A 245 32.99 -6.89 -4.64
N LEU A 246 32.51 -8.10 -4.34
CA LEU A 246 33.22 -9.05 -3.47
C LEU A 246 34.41 -9.73 -4.18
N VAL A 247 34.26 -10.10 -5.45
CA VAL A 247 35.22 -10.97 -6.16
C VAL A 247 36.33 -10.17 -6.85
N VAL A 248 36.00 -9.06 -7.52
CA VAL A 248 36.97 -8.25 -8.29
C VAL A 248 38.18 -7.81 -7.45
N PRO A 249 38.02 -7.34 -6.20
CA PRO A 249 39.16 -6.85 -5.41
C PRO A 249 40.15 -7.96 -5.05
N ILE A 250 39.68 -9.20 -4.89
CA ILE A 250 40.54 -10.37 -4.63
C ILE A 250 41.47 -10.60 -5.83
N GLY A 251 40.94 -10.56 -7.06
CA GLY A 251 41.74 -10.71 -8.28
C GLY A 251 42.72 -9.55 -8.51
N VAL A 252 42.29 -8.32 -8.21
CA VAL A 252 43.17 -7.13 -8.31
C VAL A 252 44.29 -7.20 -7.29
N LEU A 253 44.00 -7.56 -6.03
CA LEU A 253 44.98 -7.70 -4.96
C LEU A 253 46.02 -8.80 -5.26
N TYR A 254 45.63 -9.86 -5.98
CA TYR A 254 46.57 -10.89 -6.42
C TYR A 254 47.63 -10.37 -7.40
N SER A 255 47.27 -9.39 -8.23
CA SER A 255 48.16 -8.86 -9.27
C SER A 255 49.14 -7.79 -8.75
N VAL A 256 48.86 -7.21 -7.57
CA VAL A 256 49.61 -6.07 -7.04
C VAL A 256 50.54 -6.53 -5.90
N GLN A 257 51.85 -6.36 -6.11
CA GLN A 257 52.90 -6.73 -5.17
C GLN A 257 53.09 -5.74 -3.98
N PRO A 258 53.15 -4.41 -4.19
CA PRO A 258 53.46 -3.48 -3.09
C PRO A 258 52.35 -3.41 -2.02
N VAL A 259 52.71 -3.74 -0.78
CA VAL A 259 51.85 -3.66 0.42
C VAL A 259 51.12 -2.31 0.60
N PRO A 260 51.76 -1.13 0.45
CA PRO A 260 51.05 0.14 0.61
C PRO A 260 49.94 0.35 -0.45
N MET A 261 50.15 -0.15 -1.67
CA MET A 261 49.13 -0.13 -2.72
C MET A 261 47.98 -1.09 -2.41
N ARG A 262 48.27 -2.29 -1.85
CA ARG A 262 47.23 -3.24 -1.41
C ARG A 262 46.30 -2.59 -0.37
N LEU A 263 46.84 -1.84 0.59
CA LEU A 263 46.04 -1.13 1.60
C LEU A 263 45.14 -0.05 0.98
N PHE A 264 45.66 0.71 0.01
CA PHE A 264 44.86 1.72 -0.70
C PHE A 264 43.72 1.09 -1.51
N ILE A 265 43.99 -0.04 -2.17
CA ILE A 265 42.99 -0.81 -2.91
C ILE A 265 41.88 -1.32 -1.99
N ILE A 266 42.23 -1.87 -0.82
CA ILE A 266 41.24 -2.30 0.19
C ILE A 266 40.35 -1.12 0.61
N ALA A 267 40.95 0.02 0.95
CA ALA A 267 40.20 1.21 1.36
C ALA A 267 39.24 1.67 0.24
N ALA A 268 39.73 1.76 -1.00
CA ALA A 268 38.93 2.17 -2.15
C ALA A 268 37.74 1.23 -2.40
N PHE A 269 37.97 -0.09 -2.43
CA PHE A 269 36.89 -1.05 -2.66
C PHE A 269 35.93 -1.17 -1.48
N THR A 270 36.38 -0.93 -0.24
CA THR A 270 35.51 -0.87 0.94
C THR A 270 34.58 0.35 0.87
N CYS A 271 35.08 1.50 0.40
CA CYS A 271 34.23 2.67 0.13
C CYS A 271 33.23 2.40 -0.99
N ILE A 272 33.63 1.73 -2.07
CA ILE A 272 32.72 1.35 -3.17
C ILE A 272 31.64 0.40 -2.66
N PHE A 273 32.01 -0.63 -1.89
CA PHE A 273 31.06 -1.60 -1.32
C PHE A 273 30.06 -0.95 -0.37
N SER A 274 30.54 -0.12 0.55
CA SER A 274 29.67 0.61 1.48
C SER A 274 28.73 1.55 0.74
N SER A 275 29.24 2.28 -0.26
CA SER A 275 28.42 3.15 -1.11
C SER A 275 27.36 2.35 -1.87
N ALA A 276 27.73 1.21 -2.47
CA ALA A 276 26.80 0.32 -3.17
C ALA A 276 25.73 -0.25 -2.25
N LEU A 277 26.06 -0.65 -1.01
CA LEU A 277 25.06 -1.12 -0.04
C LEU A 277 24.10 0.00 0.39
N CYS A 278 24.62 1.20 0.67
CA CYS A 278 23.79 2.37 1.01
C CYS A 278 22.80 2.73 -0.09
N TRP A 279 23.20 2.48 -1.34
CA TRP A 279 22.50 2.93 -2.54
C TRP A 279 21.53 1.88 -3.09
N LEU A 280 21.93 0.61 -3.10
CA LEU A 280 21.17 -0.46 -3.74
C LEU A 280 20.19 -1.14 -2.77
N THR A 281 20.42 -1.03 -1.46
CA THR A 281 19.65 -1.73 -0.43
C THR A 281 18.97 -0.75 0.51
N SER A 282 17.71 -1.02 0.86
CA SER A 282 17.01 -0.31 1.94
C SER A 282 17.39 -0.92 3.30
N SER A 283 18.66 -0.81 3.68
CA SER A 283 19.20 -1.37 4.92
C SER A 283 19.41 -0.29 5.98
N ARG A 284 19.27 -0.67 7.25
CA ARG A 284 19.53 0.23 8.37
C ARG A 284 21.03 0.51 8.50
N ASN A 285 21.39 1.68 9.02
CA ASN A 285 22.79 2.11 9.14
C ASN A 285 23.70 1.08 9.83
N TYR A 286 23.19 0.36 10.85
CA TYR A 286 23.97 -0.66 11.56
C TYR A 286 24.21 -1.93 10.71
N GLU A 287 23.29 -2.28 9.81
CA GLU A 287 23.45 -3.42 8.90
C GLU A 287 24.57 -3.14 7.91
N ILE A 288 24.60 -1.93 7.37
CA ILE A 288 25.64 -1.46 6.45
C ILE A 288 27.00 -1.47 7.15
N PHE A 289 27.08 -0.96 8.39
CA PHE A 289 28.33 -0.97 9.17
C PHE A 289 28.82 -2.40 9.44
N SER A 290 27.92 -3.31 9.83
CA SER A 290 28.27 -4.71 10.09
C SER A 290 28.77 -5.43 8.83
N ALA A 291 28.10 -5.23 7.69
CA ALA A 291 28.49 -5.82 6.41
C ALA A 291 29.84 -5.26 5.92
N THR A 292 30.05 -3.95 6.07
CA THR A 292 31.31 -3.28 5.69
C THR A 292 32.48 -3.75 6.56
N ALA A 293 32.26 -3.93 7.87
CA ALA A 293 33.28 -4.46 8.77
C ALA A 293 33.65 -5.91 8.42
N ALA A 294 32.65 -6.77 8.16
CA ALA A 294 32.88 -8.14 7.72
C ALA A 294 33.67 -8.19 6.40
N TYR A 295 33.28 -7.39 5.42
CA TYR A 295 33.98 -7.27 4.14
C TYR A 295 35.43 -6.83 4.30
N CYS A 296 35.67 -5.78 5.11
CA CYS A 296 37.01 -5.29 5.41
C CYS A 296 37.87 -6.38 6.08
N ALA A 297 37.31 -7.13 7.02
CA ALA A 297 38.01 -8.23 7.67
C ALA A 297 38.47 -9.32 6.67
N VAL A 298 37.60 -9.73 5.73
CA VAL A 298 37.96 -10.70 4.69
C VAL A 298 39.11 -10.18 3.82
N MET A 299 39.05 -8.91 3.42
CA MET A 299 40.08 -8.29 2.57
C MET A 299 41.43 -8.16 3.28
N VAL A 300 41.44 -7.79 4.56
CA VAL A 300 42.67 -7.68 5.36
C VAL A 300 43.31 -9.05 5.58
N VAL A 301 42.51 -10.08 5.90
CA VAL A 301 43.01 -11.46 6.03
C VAL A 301 43.61 -11.94 4.71
N PHE A 302 42.96 -11.66 3.58
CA PHE A 302 43.48 -12.04 2.28
C PHE A 302 44.84 -11.38 1.98
N VAL A 303 44.99 -10.08 2.23
CA VAL A 303 46.28 -9.38 2.05
C VAL A 303 47.39 -9.92 2.95
N GLY A 304 47.06 -10.34 4.17
CA GLY A 304 48.03 -10.97 5.08
C GLY A 304 48.45 -12.39 4.65
N SER A 305 47.68 -13.05 3.79
CA SER A 305 47.97 -14.39 3.28
C SER A 305 48.69 -14.42 1.92
N LEU A 306 48.73 -13.29 1.22
CA LEU A 306 49.42 -13.17 -0.06
C LEU A 306 50.94 -13.06 0.16
N PRO A 307 51.76 -13.80 -0.60
CA PRO A 307 53.21 -13.68 -0.54
C PRO A 307 53.71 -12.29 -0.96
#